data_AF-A0A0K8WH10-F1
#
_entry.id   AF-A0A0K8WH10-F1
#
_cell.length_a   1.000
_cell.length_b   1.000
_cell.length_c   1.000
_cell.angle_alpha   90.00
_cell.angle_beta   90.00
_cell.angle_gamma   90.00
#
_symmetry.space_group_name_H-M   'P 1'
#
loop_
_entity.id
_entity.type
_entity.pdbx_description
1 polymer ?
#
loop_
_entity_poly.entity_id
_entity_poly.type
_entity_poly.pdbx_seq_one_letter_code
_entity_poly.pdbx_strand_id
1 'polypeptide(L)'
;MDNLQTEVLELEFNEFSKGNVAITENDFAKILLRYTYLNTEEYDAYLERLMDRIKEERGITFDEFRDFCRFLNNLEDFAIAMRMYTLADRAISQSEFSRAVKICTGFSLSKHLIDTVFAIFDDNGDGMLSYREFIAIMKDRVHRGFKSNAKSEGWDAFRHCVKHEMKHAESK
;
A
#
# COMPACT_ATOMS: atom_id res chain seq x y z
N MET A 1 6.37 -18.70 19.69
CA MET A 1 6.96 -19.22 18.44
C MET A 1 6.76 -18.14 17.40
N ASP A 2 7.69 -17.19 17.34
CA ASP A 2 7.65 -16.10 16.37
C ASP A 2 8.07 -16.62 15.00
N ASN A 3 7.01 -17.05 14.33
CA ASN A 3 6.76 -17.42 12.94
C ASN A 3 7.79 -17.03 11.86
N LEU A 4 7.94 -17.89 10.84
CA LEU A 4 8.68 -17.66 9.57
C LEU A 4 8.43 -16.28 8.95
N GLN A 5 7.22 -15.74 9.10
CA GLN A 5 6.89 -14.39 8.64
C GLN A 5 7.75 -13.31 9.30
N THR A 6 8.02 -13.42 10.60
CA THR A 6 8.87 -12.47 11.33
C THR A 6 10.30 -12.55 10.82
N GLU A 7 10.84 -13.76 10.63
CA GLU A 7 12.20 -13.95 10.07
C GLU A 7 12.33 -13.36 8.66
N VAL A 8 11.33 -13.56 7.80
CA VAL A 8 11.32 -12.97 6.45
C VAL A 8 11.28 -11.43 6.53
N LEU A 9 10.48 -10.86 7.43
CA LEU A 9 10.44 -9.41 7.63
C LEU A 9 11.76 -8.86 8.19
N GLU A 10 12.43 -9.58 9.09
CA GLU A 10 13.74 -9.21 9.61
C GLU A 10 14.80 -9.22 8.51
N LEU A 11 14.79 -10.23 7.63
CA LEU A 11 15.70 -10.29 6.49
C LEU A 11 15.48 -9.11 5.52
N GLU A 12 14.22 -8.81 5.20
CA GLU A 12 13.88 -7.64 4.38
C GLU A 12 14.33 -6.33 5.04
N PHE A 13 14.06 -6.15 6.34
CA PHE A 13 14.48 -4.96 7.06
C PHE A 13 16.01 -4.80 7.07
N ASN A 14 16.74 -5.89 7.34
CA ASN A 14 18.19 -5.89 7.44
C ASN A 14 18.90 -5.62 6.11
N GLU A 15 18.30 -6.03 4.98
CA GLU A 15 18.79 -5.70 3.64
C GLU A 15 18.91 -4.18 3.44
N PHE A 16 17.95 -3.42 3.98
CA PHE A 16 17.90 -1.97 3.86
C PHE A 16 18.56 -1.22 5.02
N SER A 17 18.48 -1.74 6.24
CA SER A 17 19.08 -1.07 7.41
C SER A 17 20.60 -1.08 7.34
N LYS A 18 21.19 -2.03 6.62
CA LYS A 18 22.65 -2.18 6.44
C LYS A 18 23.39 -2.22 7.78
N GLY A 19 22.77 -2.84 8.78
CA GLY A 19 23.32 -2.96 10.15
C GLY A 19 22.96 -1.82 11.10
N ASN A 20 22.17 -0.83 10.66
CA ASN A 20 21.62 0.20 11.53
C ASN A 20 20.37 -0.31 12.29
N VAL A 21 20.04 0.37 13.39
CA VAL A 21 18.87 0.07 14.22
C VAL A 21 17.53 0.47 13.59
N ALA A 22 17.57 1.35 12.59
CA ALA A 22 16.41 1.87 11.86
C ALA A 22 16.72 1.97 10.37
N ILE A 23 15.70 1.83 9.53
CA ILE A 23 15.77 2.18 8.10
C ILE A 23 15.34 3.63 7.91
N THR A 24 15.83 4.28 6.86
CA THR A 24 15.33 5.61 6.50
C THR A 24 13.89 5.53 6.01
N GLU A 25 13.16 6.63 6.06
CA GLU A 25 11.80 6.73 5.52
C GLU A 25 11.79 6.49 4.00
N ASN A 26 12.86 6.89 3.31
CA ASN A 26 13.07 6.60 1.90
C ASN A 26 13.23 5.10 1.66
N ASP A 27 14.06 4.41 2.45
CA ASP A 27 14.20 2.95 2.36
C ASP A 27 12.90 2.22 2.69
N PHE A 28 12.14 2.72 3.68
CA PHE A 28 10.81 2.22 3.97
C PHE A 28 9.88 2.33 2.75
N ALA A 29 9.86 3.48 2.07
CA ALA A 29 9.09 3.67 0.84
C ALA A 29 9.53 2.71 -0.28
N LYS A 30 10.83 2.53 -0.49
CA LYS A 30 11.37 1.55 -1.47
C LYS A 30 10.89 0.14 -1.18
N ILE A 31 10.89 -0.29 0.09
CA ILE A 31 10.36 -1.60 0.51
C ILE A 31 8.86 -1.70 0.21
N LEU A 32 8.09 -0.64 0.44
CA LEU A 32 6.66 -0.63 0.15
C LEU A 32 6.35 -0.74 -1.35
N LEU A 33 7.17 -0.09 -2.18
CA LEU A 33 6.93 0.01 -3.62
C LEU A 33 7.56 -1.13 -4.45
N ARG A 34 8.49 -1.93 -3.87
CA ARG A 34 9.25 -2.99 -4.57
C ARG A 34 8.42 -3.99 -5.40
N TYR A 35 7.21 -4.32 -4.95
CA TYR A 35 6.34 -5.31 -5.60
C TYR A 35 5.07 -4.71 -6.22
N THR A 36 5.12 -3.42 -6.53
CA THR A 36 4.01 -2.68 -7.13
C THR A 36 4.21 -2.56 -8.64
N TYR A 37 3.13 -2.42 -9.40
CA TYR A 37 3.19 -2.23 -10.86
C TYR A 37 3.38 -0.76 -11.25
N LEU A 38 4.33 -0.08 -10.61
CA LEU A 38 4.68 1.29 -10.97
C LEU A 38 5.75 1.30 -12.06
N ASN A 39 5.63 2.23 -13.00
CA ASN A 39 6.73 2.51 -13.93
C ASN A 39 7.84 3.31 -13.22
N THR A 40 9.00 3.46 -13.87
CA THR A 40 10.15 4.16 -13.27
C THR A 40 9.83 5.61 -12.92
N GLU A 41 9.09 6.33 -13.78
CA GLU A 41 8.74 7.73 -13.56
C GLU A 41 7.80 7.91 -12.36
N GLU A 42 6.79 7.04 -12.23
CA GLU A 42 5.88 7.02 -11.10
C GLU A 42 6.61 6.68 -9.80
N TYR A 43 7.48 5.68 -9.83
CA TYR A 43 8.28 5.26 -8.69
C TYR A 43 9.19 6.39 -8.20
N ASP A 44 9.90 7.07 -9.10
CA ASP A 44 10.77 8.18 -8.78
C ASP A 44 9.97 9.37 -8.21
N ALA A 45 8.78 9.65 -8.77
CA ALA A 45 7.89 10.71 -8.25
C ALA A 45 7.46 10.47 -6.79
N TYR A 46 7.19 9.22 -6.39
CA TYR A 46 6.90 8.89 -4.99
C TYR A 46 8.09 9.19 -4.06
N LEU A 47 9.32 8.87 -4.51
CA LEU A 47 10.52 9.08 -3.71
C LEU A 47 10.90 10.56 -3.62
N GLU A 48 10.81 11.31 -4.70
CA GLU A 48 11.08 12.76 -4.72
C GLU A 48 10.10 13.51 -3.79
N ARG A 49 8.81 13.21 -3.90
CA ARG A 49 7.78 13.79 -3.03
C ARG A 49 8.03 13.51 -1.56
N LEU A 50 8.46 12.30 -1.24
CA LEU A 50 8.80 11.92 0.13
C LEU A 50 10.00 12.73 0.65
N MET A 51 11.04 12.88 -0.16
CA MET A 51 12.23 13.67 0.18
C MET A 51 11.89 15.15 0.41
N ASP A 52 10.94 15.70 -0.33
CA ASP A 52 10.50 17.09 -0.15
C ASP A 52 9.66 17.28 1.12
N ARG A 53 8.87 16.28 1.51
CA ARG A 53 7.93 16.34 2.65
C ARG A 53 8.59 16.01 3.98
N ILE A 54 9.55 15.08 4.00
CA ILE A 54 10.22 14.65 5.22
C ILE A 54 11.51 15.44 5.41
N LYS A 55 11.49 16.35 6.40
CA LYS A 55 12.64 17.22 6.71
C LYS A 55 13.52 16.69 7.84
N GLU A 56 12.99 15.77 8.64
CA GLU A 56 13.69 15.16 9.75
C GLU A 56 13.69 13.64 9.56
N GLU A 57 14.88 13.09 9.34
CA GLU A 57 15.09 11.64 9.26
C GLU A 57 15.15 11.09 10.69
N ARG A 58 14.02 10.58 11.16
CA ARG A 58 13.93 9.92 12.47
C ARG A 58 14.25 8.44 12.34
N GLY A 59 13.94 7.86 11.19
CA GLY A 59 14.09 6.46 10.88
C GLY A 59 12.94 5.61 11.43
N ILE A 60 12.63 4.55 10.69
CA ILE A 60 11.60 3.57 11.03
C ILE A 60 12.27 2.36 11.69
N THR A 61 11.86 2.04 12.91
CA THR A 61 12.36 0.89 13.66
C THR A 61 11.80 -0.44 13.11
N PHE A 62 12.44 -1.56 13.45
CA PHE A 62 11.92 -2.86 13.07
C PHE A 62 10.52 -3.15 13.63
N ASP A 63 10.23 -2.73 14.87
CA ASP A 63 8.92 -2.89 15.47
C ASP A 63 7.83 -2.12 14.70
N GLU A 64 8.11 -0.87 14.31
CA GLU A 64 7.19 -0.07 13.48
C GLU A 64 6.99 -0.69 12.10
N PHE A 65 8.07 -1.15 11.46
CA PHE A 65 8.01 -1.84 10.17
C PHE A 65 7.17 -3.13 10.25
N ARG A 66 7.39 -3.94 11.30
CA ARG A 66 6.65 -5.19 11.54
C ARG A 66 5.18 -4.92 11.78
N ASP A 67 4.86 -3.93 12.60
CA ASP A 67 3.48 -3.57 12.92
C ASP A 67 2.75 -3.03 11.68
N PHE A 68 3.44 -2.28 10.81
CA PHE A 68 2.89 -1.91 9.50
C PHE A 68 2.62 -3.11 8.61
N CYS A 69 3.55 -4.07 8.54
CA CYS A 69 3.36 -5.28 7.75
C CYS A 69 2.22 -6.15 8.28
N ARG A 70 2.06 -6.24 9.61
CA ARG A 70 0.90 -6.89 10.24
C ARG A 70 -0.41 -6.18 9.89
N PHE A 71 -0.41 -4.86 9.82
CA PHE A 71 -1.55 -4.11 9.31
C PHE A 71 -1.89 -4.48 7.86
N LEU A 72 -0.88 -4.54 6.98
CA LEU A 72 -1.10 -4.90 5.58
C LEU A 72 -1.64 -6.32 5.37
N ASN A 73 -1.41 -7.24 6.30
CA ASN A 73 -2.07 -8.56 6.28
C ASN A 73 -3.60 -8.46 6.47
N ASN A 74 -4.10 -7.36 7.02
CA ASN A 74 -5.53 -7.06 7.21
C ASN A 74 -6.04 -6.00 6.21
N LEU A 75 -5.33 -5.82 5.08
CA LEU A 75 -5.66 -4.79 4.09
C LEU A 75 -7.05 -4.97 3.47
N GLU A 76 -7.55 -6.20 3.34
CA GLU A 76 -8.88 -6.45 2.79
C GLU A 76 -9.99 -5.87 3.68
N ASP A 77 -9.91 -6.09 5.00
CA ASP A 77 -10.85 -5.51 5.96
C ASP A 77 -10.77 -3.99 5.99
N PHE A 78 -9.55 -3.45 5.95
CA PHE A 78 -9.31 -2.02 5.87
C PHE A 78 -9.83 -1.42 4.55
N ALA A 79 -9.72 -2.14 3.43
CA ALA A 79 -10.25 -1.72 2.14
C ALA A 79 -11.78 -1.65 2.12
N ILE A 80 -12.48 -2.52 2.86
CA ILE A 80 -13.93 -2.43 3.03
C ILE A 80 -14.28 -1.11 3.73
N ALA A 81 -13.58 -0.77 4.82
CA ALA A 81 -13.77 0.50 5.50
C ALA A 81 -13.50 1.69 4.56
N MET A 82 -12.37 1.68 3.82
CA MET A 82 -12.04 2.73 2.84
C MET A 82 -13.11 2.89 1.74
N ARG A 83 -13.67 1.79 1.24
CA ARG A 83 -14.74 1.85 0.22
C ARG A 83 -15.99 2.56 0.75
N MET A 84 -16.36 2.37 2.02
CA MET A 84 -17.50 3.07 2.61
C MET A 84 -17.31 4.59 2.59
N TYR A 85 -16.11 5.10 2.88
CA TYR A 85 -15.81 6.53 2.77
C TYR A 85 -15.81 7.00 1.31
N THR A 86 -15.22 6.21 0.42
CA THR A 86 -15.15 6.54 -1.02
C THR A 86 -16.54 6.62 -1.65
N LEU A 87 -17.49 5.77 -1.25
CA LEU A 87 -18.88 5.81 -1.70
C LEU A 87 -19.64 7.07 -1.25
N ALA A 88 -19.14 7.73 -0.21
CA ALA A 88 -19.65 9.01 0.26
C ALA A 88 -18.88 10.21 -0.34
N ASP A 89 -18.07 9.98 -1.38
CA ASP A 89 -17.16 10.95 -1.99
C ASP A 89 -16.20 11.60 -0.97
N ARG A 90 -15.76 10.82 0.01
CA ARG A 90 -14.83 11.25 1.07
C ARG A 90 -13.54 10.45 1.03
N ALA A 91 -12.41 11.15 1.11
CA ALA A 91 -11.11 10.58 1.44
C ALA A 91 -10.97 10.44 2.97
N ILE A 92 -9.96 9.68 3.41
CA ILE A 92 -9.71 9.38 4.83
C ILE A 92 -8.60 10.27 5.38
N SER A 93 -8.90 11.02 6.43
CA SER A 93 -7.89 11.78 7.18
C SER A 93 -6.96 10.87 7.99
N GLN A 94 -5.80 11.38 8.42
CA GLN A 94 -4.89 10.64 9.31
C GLN A 94 -5.56 10.10 10.58
N SER A 95 -6.49 10.86 11.16
CA SER A 95 -7.21 10.45 12.38
C SER A 95 -8.16 9.27 12.13
N GLU A 96 -8.84 9.27 10.98
CA GLU A 96 -9.72 8.19 10.54
C GLU A 96 -8.90 6.96 10.14
N PHE A 97 -7.75 7.16 9.48
CA PHE A 97 -6.79 6.10 9.16
C PHE A 97 -6.32 5.40 10.44
N SER A 98 -5.83 6.16 11.41
CA SER A 98 -5.37 5.63 12.70
C SER A 98 -6.45 4.82 13.41
N ARG A 99 -7.70 5.33 13.42
CA ARG A 99 -8.85 4.63 14.00
C ARG A 99 -9.17 3.35 13.25
N ALA A 100 -9.19 3.38 11.92
CA ALA A 100 -9.49 2.20 11.10
C ALA A 100 -8.42 1.12 11.26
N VAL A 101 -7.13 1.49 11.31
CA VAL A 101 -6.05 0.53 11.62
C VAL A 101 -6.29 -0.14 12.97
N LYS A 102 -6.59 0.64 14.01
CA LYS A 102 -6.87 0.10 15.35
C LYS A 102 -8.05 -0.88 15.38
N ILE A 103 -9.08 -0.62 14.57
CA ILE A 103 -10.24 -1.51 14.44
C ILE A 103 -9.84 -2.80 13.72
N CYS A 104 -9.07 -2.73 12.64
CA CYS A 104 -8.69 -3.90 11.84
C CYS A 104 -7.62 -4.78 12.51
N THR A 105 -6.70 -4.21 13.29
CA THR A 105 -5.54 -4.96 13.80
C THR A 105 -5.54 -5.14 15.31
N GLY A 106 -6.35 -4.37 16.04
CA GLY A 106 -6.36 -4.34 17.51
C GLY A 106 -5.22 -3.54 18.14
N PHE A 107 -4.27 -3.02 17.37
CA PHE A 107 -3.17 -2.16 17.85
C PHE A 107 -3.10 -0.85 17.08
N SER A 108 -2.30 0.11 17.56
CA SER A 108 -2.14 1.42 16.93
C SER A 108 -0.74 1.56 16.36
N LEU A 109 -0.64 2.11 15.16
CA LEU A 109 0.64 2.50 14.57
C LEU A 109 1.15 3.78 15.22
N SER A 110 2.47 3.98 15.20
CA SER A 110 3.08 5.21 15.69
C SER A 110 2.65 6.40 14.83
N LYS A 111 2.57 7.59 15.43
CA LYS A 111 2.22 8.80 14.69
C LYS A 111 3.21 9.05 13.55
N HIS A 112 4.51 8.90 13.83
CA HIS A 112 5.57 9.07 12.85
C HIS A 112 5.38 8.15 11.63
N LEU A 113 5.07 6.87 11.86
CA LEU A 113 4.82 5.93 10.77
C LEU A 113 3.59 6.32 9.94
N ILE A 114 2.51 6.79 10.57
CA ILE A 114 1.31 7.28 9.85
C ILE A 114 1.66 8.53 9.02
N ASP A 115 2.40 9.48 9.60
CA ASP A 115 2.84 10.68 8.90
C ASP A 115 3.69 10.32 7.66
N THR A 116 4.61 9.36 7.80
CA THR A 116 5.43 8.85 6.70
C THR A 116 4.57 8.17 5.62
N VAL A 117 3.59 7.35 5.99
CA VAL A 117 2.67 6.71 5.04
C VAL A 117 1.87 7.75 4.25
N PHE A 118 1.36 8.79 4.91
CA PHE A 118 0.67 9.88 4.23
C PHE A 118 1.63 10.66 3.32
N ALA A 119 2.86 10.94 3.78
CA ALA A 119 3.85 11.63 2.95
C ALA A 119 4.16 10.87 1.65
N ILE A 120 4.17 9.53 1.68
CA ILE A 120 4.33 8.67 0.51
C ILE A 120 3.08 8.73 -0.39
N PHE A 121 1.91 8.37 0.14
CA PHE A 121 0.76 8.04 -0.71
C PHE A 121 -0.18 9.20 -1.05
N ASP A 122 -0.21 10.27 -0.28
CA ASP A 122 -1.03 11.46 -0.56
C ASP A 122 -0.48 12.18 -1.82
N ASP A 123 -1.10 11.98 -2.97
CA ASP A 123 -0.61 12.50 -4.25
C ASP A 123 -0.96 13.97 -4.45
N ASN A 124 -2.20 14.33 -4.10
CA ASN A 124 -2.71 15.69 -4.27
C ASN A 124 -2.31 16.65 -3.14
N GLY A 125 -1.75 16.15 -2.03
CA GLY A 125 -1.29 16.92 -0.89
C GLY A 125 -2.42 17.50 -0.04
N ASP A 126 -3.61 16.89 -0.08
CA ASP A 126 -4.78 17.37 0.67
C ASP A 126 -4.81 16.89 2.14
N GLY A 127 -3.82 16.08 2.55
CA GLY A 127 -3.71 15.50 3.89
C GLY A 127 -4.66 14.33 4.12
N MET A 128 -5.24 13.79 3.06
CA MET A 128 -6.14 12.64 3.07
C MET A 128 -5.60 11.51 2.18
N LEU A 129 -6.13 10.31 2.39
CA LEU A 129 -5.84 9.17 1.53
C LEU A 129 -7.13 8.67 0.88
N SER A 130 -7.13 8.68 -0.45
CA SER A 130 -8.14 8.04 -1.26
C SER A 130 -7.84 6.55 -1.46
N TYR A 131 -8.87 5.80 -1.89
CA TYR A 131 -8.72 4.38 -2.22
C TYR A 131 -7.66 4.13 -3.30
N ARG A 132 -7.54 5.03 -4.29
CA ARG A 132 -6.59 4.87 -5.40
C ARG A 132 -5.16 5.12 -4.97
N GLU A 133 -4.93 6.09 -4.09
CA GLU A 133 -3.61 6.45 -3.57
C GLU A 133 -3.00 5.34 -2.71
N PHE A 134 -3.80 4.71 -1.86
CA PHE A 134 -3.27 3.75 -0.89
C PHE A 134 -3.60 2.29 -1.23
N ILE A 135 -4.90 1.94 -1.32
CA ILE A 135 -5.33 0.54 -1.43
C ILE A 135 -4.89 -0.08 -2.74
N ALA A 136 -4.97 0.66 -3.85
CA ALA A 136 -4.59 0.13 -5.16
C ALA A 136 -3.12 -0.34 -5.18
N ILE A 137 -2.23 0.45 -4.59
CA ILE A 137 -0.79 0.18 -4.57
C ILE A 137 -0.45 -0.93 -3.55
N MET A 138 -1.01 -0.84 -2.35
CA MET A 138 -0.72 -1.80 -1.28
C MET A 138 -1.33 -3.18 -1.55
N LYS A 139 -2.39 -3.28 -2.35
CA LYS A 139 -2.95 -4.56 -2.75
C LYS A 139 -1.94 -5.38 -3.56
N ASP A 140 -1.16 -4.76 -4.43
CA ASP A 140 -0.13 -5.47 -5.21
C ASP A 140 1.00 -5.94 -4.30
N ARG A 141 1.46 -5.07 -3.38
CA ARG A 141 2.49 -5.38 -2.40
C ARG A 141 2.15 -6.61 -1.55
N VAL A 142 0.92 -6.72 -1.05
CA VAL A 142 0.48 -7.85 -0.19
C VAL A 142 0.69 -9.20 -0.88
N HIS A 143 0.61 -9.24 -2.21
CA HIS A 143 0.80 -10.47 -2.98
C HIS A 143 2.26 -10.75 -3.35
N ARG A 144 3.21 -9.87 -3.00
CA ARG A 144 4.66 -10.04 -3.24
C ARG A 144 5.01 -10.46 -4.68
N GLY A 145 4.25 -9.96 -5.66
CA GLY A 145 4.41 -10.32 -7.08
C GLY A 145 3.91 -11.72 -7.48
N PHE A 146 3.33 -12.51 -6.58
CA PHE A 146 2.82 -13.86 -6.86
C PHE A 146 1.43 -13.89 -7.49
N LYS A 147 0.65 -12.79 -7.38
CA LYS A 147 -0.58 -12.65 -8.18
C LYS A 147 -0.18 -12.17 -9.57
N SER A 148 -0.05 -13.10 -10.51
CA SER A 148 -0.21 -12.76 -11.91
C SER A 148 -1.66 -12.34 -12.11
N ASN A 149 -1.89 -11.04 -12.28
CA ASN A 149 -2.98 -10.65 -13.17
C ASN A 149 -2.55 -11.13 -14.55
N ALA A 150 -2.73 -12.43 -14.81
CA ALA A 150 -2.90 -12.88 -16.17
C ALA A 150 -4.14 -12.12 -16.64
N LYS A 151 -3.91 -10.91 -17.19
CA LYS A 151 -4.84 -10.33 -18.14
C LYS A 151 -5.10 -11.51 -19.05
N SER A 152 -6.35 -11.95 -19.11
CA SER A 152 -6.72 -12.91 -20.13
C SER A 152 -6.23 -12.25 -21.43
N GLU A 153 -5.22 -12.83 -22.03
CA GLU A 153 -4.57 -12.35 -23.24
C GLU A 153 -4.73 -13.47 -24.26
N GLY A 154 -4.88 -13.10 -25.52
CA GLY A 154 -5.21 -14.05 -26.57
C GLY A 154 -6.68 -14.47 -26.59
N TRP A 155 -6.92 -15.71 -26.96
CA TRP A 155 -8.23 -16.17 -27.45
C TRP A 155 -9.35 -16.09 -26.41
N ASP A 156 -9.04 -16.34 -25.13
CA ASP A 156 -10.04 -16.34 -24.07
C ASP A 156 -10.56 -14.93 -23.75
N ALA A 157 -9.71 -13.91 -23.78
CA ALA A 157 -10.13 -12.52 -23.59
C ALA A 157 -10.92 -11.99 -24.78
N PHE A 158 -10.46 -12.31 -26.00
CA PHE A 158 -11.21 -11.97 -27.20
C PHE A 158 -12.63 -12.56 -27.15
N ARG A 159 -12.74 -13.86 -26.82
CA ARG A 159 -14.04 -14.53 -26.69
C ARG A 159 -14.89 -13.93 -25.58
N HIS A 160 -14.29 -13.54 -24.46
CA HIS A 160 -14.99 -12.89 -23.36
C HIS A 160 -15.57 -11.53 -23.79
N CYS A 161 -14.76 -10.67 -24.43
CA CYS A 161 -15.21 -9.38 -24.97
C CYS A 161 -16.33 -9.54 -26.00
N VAL A 162 -16.15 -10.42 -27.00
CA VAL A 162 -17.18 -10.64 -28.03
C VAL A 162 -18.48 -11.14 -27.41
N LYS A 163 -18.41 -12.07 -26.46
CA LYS A 163 -19.60 -12.60 -25.77
C LYS A 163 -20.29 -11.53 -24.91
N HIS A 164 -19.53 -10.61 -24.33
CA HIS A 164 -20.07 -9.49 -23.57
C HIS A 164 -20.80 -8.49 -24.48
N GLU A 165 -20.17 -8.08 -25.59
CA GLU A 165 -20.78 -7.19 -26.58
C GLU A 165 -22.03 -7.79 -27.23
N MET A 166 -22.02 -9.08 -27.56
CA MET A 166 -23.19 -9.75 -28.13
C MET A 166 -24.39 -9.77 -27.18
N LYS A 167 -24.18 -9.95 -25.88
CA LYS A 167 -25.25 -9.89 -24.88
C LYS A 167 -25.87 -8.50 -24.76
N HIS A 168 -25.07 -7.44 -24.94
CA HIS A 168 -25.56 -6.06 -24.90
C HIS A 168 -26.21 -5.62 -26.21
N ALA A 169 -25.85 -6.22 -27.34
CA ALA A 169 -26.48 -5.98 -28.64
C ALA A 169 -27.92 -6.53 -28.72
N GLU A 170 -28.26 -7.56 -27.95
CA GLU A 170 -29.60 -8.18 -27.91
C GLU A 170 -30.62 -7.43 -27.00
N SER A 171 -30.20 -6.41 -26.26
CA SER A 171 -31.07 -5.59 -25.39
C SER A 171 -31.45 -4.21 -25.98
N LYS A 172 -31.36 -4.05 -27.31
CA LYS A 172 -31.88 -2.88 -28.03
C LYS A 172 -32.99 -3.25 -28.99
#